data_AF-A0A9D8KWC7-F1
#
_entry.id   AF-A0A9D8KWC7-F1
#
_cell.length_a   1.000
_cell.length_b   1.000
_cell.length_c   1.000
_cell.angle_alpha   90.00
_cell.angle_beta   90.00
_cell.angle_gamma   90.00
#
_symmetry.space_group_name_H-M   'P 1'
#
loop_
_entity.id
_entity.type
_entity.pdbx_description
1 polymer ?
#
loop_
_entity_poly.entity_id
_entity_poly.type
_entity_poly.pdbx_seq_one_letter_code
_entity_poly.pdbx_strand_id
1 'polypeptide(L)'
;NGYRNDMAAGEPAMEVGGYQIVYDLLGEARLRGWMEQGVKELSIPLPGTTYLMVCPAEVALRRGPSKCRLLPPDAPELQSIGDARQVVTVMYVYRRGELVWRGPGPYR
;
A
#
# COMPACT_ATOMS: atom_id res chain seq x y z
N ASN A 1 -23.47 14.84 -15.93
CA ASN A 1 -22.65 14.79 -14.71
C ASN A 1 -22.16 13.38 -14.47
N GLY A 2 -20.98 13.05 -15.01
CA GLY A 2 -20.38 11.73 -14.93
C GLY A 2 -18.89 11.85 -14.71
N TYR A 3 -18.46 12.54 -13.64
CA TYR A 3 -17.09 12.45 -13.14
C TYR A 3 -16.98 11.22 -12.24
N ARG A 4 -17.33 10.05 -12.80
CA ARG A 4 -16.83 8.80 -12.23
C ARG A 4 -15.44 8.71 -12.85
N ASN A 5 -14.46 9.28 -12.16
CA ASN A 5 -13.06 9.20 -12.54
C ASN A 5 -12.82 7.78 -13.05
N ASP A 6 -12.47 7.67 -14.33
CA ASP A 6 -11.73 6.55 -14.88
C ASP A 6 -10.46 6.43 -14.04
N MET A 7 -10.61 5.82 -12.86
CA MET A 7 -9.51 5.53 -11.96
C MET A 7 -8.69 4.47 -12.66
N ALA A 8 -7.73 4.94 -13.45
CA ALA A 8 -6.53 4.26 -13.87
C ALA A 8 -6.69 2.73 -13.95
N ALA A 9 -7.48 2.26 -14.91
CA ALA A 9 -7.52 0.85 -15.28
C ALA A 9 -6.14 0.46 -15.83
N GLY A 10 -5.19 0.15 -14.93
CA GLY A 10 -3.79 -0.14 -15.28
C GLY A 10 -2.74 0.31 -14.26
N GLU A 11 -3.07 1.20 -13.31
CA GLU A 11 -2.12 1.60 -12.27
C GLU A 11 -2.08 0.59 -11.10
N PRO A 12 -0.90 0.27 -10.56
CA PRO A 12 -0.78 -0.59 -9.38
C PRO A 12 -1.46 0.06 -8.17
N ALA A 13 -2.49 -0.59 -7.64
CA ALA A 13 -3.25 -0.11 -6.50
C ALA A 13 -3.47 -1.19 -5.43
N MET A 14 -3.37 -0.80 -4.16
CA MET A 14 -3.75 -1.61 -2.99
C MET A 14 -5.00 -1.03 -2.34
N GLU A 15 -5.95 -1.88 -1.92
CA GLU A 15 -7.23 -1.44 -1.37
C GLU A 15 -7.60 -2.14 -0.06
N VAL A 16 -8.05 -1.38 0.94
CA VAL A 16 -8.70 -1.91 2.15
C VAL A 16 -9.57 -0.83 2.82
N GLY A 17 -10.75 -1.19 3.33
CA GLY A 17 -11.56 -0.30 4.15
C GLY A 17 -12.00 1.00 3.44
N GLY A 18 -12.07 0.98 2.10
CA GLY A 18 -12.34 2.14 1.27
C GLY A 18 -11.13 3.04 1.00
N TYR A 19 -9.92 2.69 1.46
CA TYR A 19 -8.68 3.33 1.02
C TYR A 19 -8.14 2.66 -0.22
N GLN A 20 -7.70 3.43 -1.20
CA GLN A 20 -7.00 2.97 -2.39
C GLN A 20 -5.67 3.72 -2.50
N ILE A 21 -4.57 2.97 -2.53
CA ILE A 21 -3.20 3.51 -2.55
C ILE A 21 -2.58 3.22 -3.92
N VAL A 22 -2.26 4.26 -4.67
CA VAL A 22 -1.51 4.20 -5.93
C VAL A 22 -0.02 4.43 -5.62
N TYR A 23 0.84 3.57 -6.14
CA TYR A 23 2.27 3.56 -5.79
C TYR A 23 3.16 3.19 -6.97
N ASP A 24 4.43 3.58 -6.91
CA ASP A 24 5.48 3.09 -7.79
C ASP A 24 6.45 2.20 -7.02
N LEU A 25 6.87 1.07 -7.60
CA LEU A 25 7.84 0.16 -6.98
C LEU A 25 9.26 0.73 -7.14
N LEU A 26 9.89 1.15 -6.04
CA LEU A 26 11.23 1.75 -6.04
C LEU A 26 12.34 0.75 -6.38
N GLY A 27 12.09 -0.55 -6.25
CA GLY A 27 13.05 -1.57 -6.61
C GLY A 27 12.54 -2.98 -6.36
N GLU A 28 12.15 -3.66 -7.43
CA GLU A 28 11.75 -5.08 -7.42
C GLU A 28 12.81 -5.97 -6.76
N ALA A 29 14.09 -5.72 -7.02
CA ALA A 29 15.19 -6.48 -6.43
C ALA A 29 15.24 -6.39 -4.90
N ARG A 30 14.95 -5.20 -4.33
CA ARG A 30 14.91 -5.00 -2.88
C ARG A 30 13.75 -5.76 -2.24
N LEU A 31 12.58 -5.67 -2.86
CA LEU A 31 11.39 -6.40 -2.39
C LEU A 31 11.59 -7.92 -2.49
N ARG A 32 12.18 -8.41 -3.57
CA ARG A 32 12.54 -9.84 -3.69
C ARG A 32 13.53 -10.27 -2.61
N GLY A 33 14.57 -9.48 -2.33
CA GLY A 33 15.52 -9.77 -1.26
C GLY A 33 14.85 -9.85 0.12
N TRP A 34 13.86 -9.00 0.40
CA TRP A 34 13.06 -9.10 1.62
C TRP A 34 12.22 -10.38 1.68
N MET A 35 11.61 -10.76 0.57
CA MET A 35 10.86 -12.02 0.48
C MET A 35 11.75 -13.24 0.71
N GLU A 36 12.97 -13.24 0.16
CA GLU A 36 13.98 -14.27 0.39
C GLU A 36 14.45 -14.33 1.86
N GLN A 37 14.49 -13.18 2.54
CA GLN A 37 14.76 -13.07 3.98
C GLN A 37 13.57 -13.49 4.85
N GLY A 38 12.42 -13.82 4.25
CA GLY A 38 11.24 -14.34 4.94
C GLY A 38 10.12 -13.31 5.18
N VAL A 39 10.22 -12.10 4.64
CA VAL A 39 9.15 -11.09 4.72
C VAL A 39 8.00 -11.48 3.79
N LYS A 40 6.84 -11.80 4.37
CA LYS A 40 5.66 -12.25 3.61
C LYS A 40 4.60 -11.17 3.42
N GLU A 41 4.59 -10.17 4.29
CA GLU A 41 3.61 -9.09 4.30
C GLU A 41 4.33 -7.74 4.41
N LEU A 42 3.69 -6.71 3.87
CA LEU A 42 4.12 -5.33 3.92
C LEU A 42 3.02 -4.47 4.54
N SER A 43 3.40 -3.50 5.37
CA SER A 43 2.52 -2.52 6.00
C SER A 43 2.71 -1.15 5.38
N ILE A 44 1.62 -0.38 5.27
CA ILE A 44 1.60 1.01 4.83
C ILE A 44 0.66 1.80 5.74
N PRO A 45 1.12 2.92 6.33
CA PRO A 45 0.24 3.77 7.14
C PRO A 45 -0.83 4.45 6.30
N LEU A 46 -2.03 4.54 6.86
CA LEU A 46 -3.17 5.15 6.19
C LEU A 46 -3.44 6.58 6.63
N PRO A 47 -3.80 7.46 5.69
CA PRO A 47 -4.02 8.85 6.00
C PRO A 47 -5.17 9.17 6.92
N GLY A 48 -4.87 10.00 7.93
CA GLY A 48 -5.82 10.42 8.95
C GLY A 48 -6.19 9.31 9.93
N THR A 49 -5.41 8.23 10.00
CA THR A 49 -5.63 7.12 10.93
C THR A 49 -4.32 6.62 11.53
N THR A 50 -4.41 5.92 12.66
CA THR A 50 -3.29 5.16 13.20
C THR A 50 -3.20 3.74 12.63
N TYR A 51 -4.18 3.33 11.82
CA TYR A 51 -4.22 2.00 11.23
C TYR A 51 -3.22 1.88 10.08
N LEU A 52 -2.68 0.67 9.95
CA LEU A 52 -1.81 0.26 8.88
C LEU A 52 -2.59 -0.67 7.95
N MET A 53 -2.50 -0.41 6.64
CA MET A 53 -2.88 -1.38 5.62
C MET A 53 -1.75 -2.40 5.50
N VAL A 54 -2.06 -3.67 5.68
CA VAL A 54 -1.11 -4.78 5.54
C VAL A 54 -1.52 -5.65 4.36
N CYS A 55 -0.61 -5.83 3.41
CA CYS A 55 -0.81 -6.59 2.18
C CYS A 55 0.28 -7.65 2.02
N PRO A 56 0.00 -8.79 1.37
CA PRO A 56 1.05 -9.73 1.01
C PRO A 56 2.14 -9.05 0.16
N ALA A 57 3.42 -9.33 0.44
CA ALA A 57 4.55 -8.74 -0.27
C ALA A 57 4.48 -9.00 -1.80
N GLU A 58 3.94 -10.15 -2.19
CA GLU A 58 3.70 -10.51 -3.58
C GLU A 58 2.75 -9.55 -4.31
N VAL A 59 1.83 -8.89 -3.61
CA VAL A 59 0.87 -7.93 -4.22
C VAL A 59 1.59 -6.68 -4.71
N ALA A 60 2.65 -6.26 -4.02
CA ALA A 60 3.46 -5.13 -4.47
C ALA A 60 4.24 -5.46 -5.77
N LEU A 61 4.43 -6.76 -6.09
CA LEU A 61 5.02 -7.23 -7.34
C LEU A 61 3.96 -7.54 -8.42
N ARG A 62 2.93 -8.30 -8.03
CA ARG A 62 1.86 -8.78 -8.88
C ARG A 62 0.69 -7.83 -8.72
N ARG A 63 0.55 -6.91 -9.69
CA ARG A 63 -0.50 -5.89 -9.84
C ARG A 63 -1.91 -6.52 -9.88
N GLY A 64 -2.35 -7.11 -8.78
CA GLY A 64 -3.53 -7.96 -8.70
C GLY A 64 -4.42 -7.61 -7.51
N PRO A 65 -5.62 -8.21 -7.45
CA PRO A 65 -6.57 -7.97 -6.37
C PRO A 65 -5.93 -8.33 -5.03
N SER A 66 -5.87 -7.32 -4.16
CA SER A 66 -5.07 -7.36 -2.95
C SER A 66 -5.92 -7.78 -1.77
N LYS A 67 -5.53 -8.87 -1.07
CA LYS A 67 -6.15 -9.30 0.20
C LYS A 67 -5.60 -8.48 1.37
N CYS A 68 -5.56 -7.16 1.22
CA CYS A 68 -5.05 -6.30 2.27
C CYS A 68 -5.99 -6.29 3.48
N ARG A 69 -5.44 -6.15 4.68
CA ARG A 69 -6.16 -6.05 5.95
C ARG A 69 -5.73 -4.82 6.72
N LEU A 70 -6.59 -4.36 7.62
CA LEU A 70 -6.24 -3.28 8.54
C LEU A 70 -5.66 -3.87 9.81
N LEU A 71 -4.51 -3.37 10.24
CA LEU A 71 -3.89 -3.68 11.53
C LEU A 71 -3.72 -2.41 12.36
N PRO A 72 -3.99 -2.45 13.67
CA PRO A 72 -3.69 -1.34 14.57
C PRO A 72 -2.17 -1.18 14.75
N PRO A 73 -1.68 0.02 15.12
CA PRO A 73 -0.24 0.33 15.12
C PRO A 73 0.56 -0.41 16.20
N ASP A 74 -0.12 -0.93 17.21
CA ASP A 74 0.44 -1.66 18.36
C ASP A 74 0.34 -3.19 18.18
N ALA A 75 -0.13 -3.65 17.02
CA ALA A 75 -0.23 -5.08 16.76
C ALA A 75 1.16 -5.75 16.78
N PRO A 76 1.35 -6.84 17.56
CA PRO A 76 2.63 -7.53 17.66
C PRO A 76 3.08 -8.14 16.32
N GLU A 77 2.12 -8.47 15.45
CA GLU A 77 2.35 -9.00 14.10
C GLU A 77 3.22 -8.08 13.25
N LEU A 78 3.17 -6.76 13.49
CA LEU A 78 3.94 -5.75 12.74
C LEU A 78 5.45 -5.95 12.83
N GLN A 79 5.94 -6.61 13.89
CA GLN A 79 7.38 -6.91 14.04
C GLN A 79 7.90 -7.83 12.93
N SER A 80 7.02 -8.62 12.32
CA SER A 80 7.34 -9.54 11.23
C SER A 80 6.98 -9.00 9.84
N ILE A 81 6.39 -7.81 9.78
CA ILE A 81 5.85 -7.19 8.57
C ILE A 81 6.79 -6.06 8.13
N GLY A 82 7.19 -6.07 6.86
CA GLY A 82 8.05 -5.01 6.33
C GLY A 82 7.30 -3.68 6.17
N ASP A 83 7.98 -2.55 6.31
CA ASP A 83 7.39 -1.24 5.96
C ASP A 83 7.48 -1.03 4.44
N ALA A 84 6.35 -1.02 3.76
CA ALA A 84 6.32 -0.91 2.30
C ALA A 84 6.87 0.44 1.83
N ARG A 85 6.85 1.51 2.65
CA ARG A 85 7.42 2.82 2.28
C ARG A 85 8.92 2.77 1.98
N GLN A 86 9.61 1.68 2.35
CA GLN A 86 11.02 1.46 2.01
C GLN A 86 11.24 0.84 0.63
N VAL A 87 10.19 0.30 0.01
CA VAL A 87 10.25 -0.44 -1.27
C VAL A 87 9.28 0.12 -2.31
N VAL A 88 8.29 0.92 -1.92
CA VAL A 88 7.38 1.65 -2.80
C VAL A 88 7.38 3.14 -2.52
N THR A 89 7.20 3.94 -3.56
CA THR A 89 6.85 5.36 -3.46
C THR A 89 5.34 5.49 -3.56
N VAL A 90 4.70 6.03 -2.54
CA VAL A 90 3.25 6.34 -2.63
C VAL A 90 3.07 7.59 -3.48
N MET A 91 2.19 7.50 -4.48
CA MET A 91 1.89 8.58 -5.42
C MET A 91 0.57 9.26 -5.07
N TYR A 92 -0.48 8.48 -4.81
CA TYR A 92 -1.79 8.99 -4.44
C TYR A 92 -2.46 8.07 -3.44
N VAL A 93 -3.21 8.65 -2.51
CA VAL A 93 -4.12 7.88 -1.66
C VAL A 93 -5.52 8.46 -1.79
N TYR A 94 -6.46 7.59 -2.11
CA TYR A 94 -7.88 7.89 -2.16
C TYR A 94 -8.60 7.23 -0.99
N ARG A 95 -9.67 7.86 -0.51
CA ARG A 95 -10.62 7.27 0.44
C ARG A 95 -12.01 7.41 -0.16
N ARG A 96 -12.65 6.29 -0.48
CA ARG A 96 -13.97 6.22 -1.12
C ARG A 96 -14.05 7.07 -2.41
N GLY A 97 -12.95 7.12 -3.16
CA GLY A 97 -12.81 7.90 -4.39
C GLY A 97 -12.37 9.36 -4.20
N GLU A 98 -12.25 9.85 -2.97
CA GLU A 98 -11.76 11.20 -2.69
C GLU A 98 -10.26 11.19 -2.46
N LEU A 99 -9.51 12.07 -3.14
CA LEU A 99 -8.07 12.21 -2.93
C LEU A 99 -7.80 12.77 -1.52
N VAL A 100 -7.20 11.95 -0.65
CA VAL A 100 -6.87 12.33 0.73
C VAL A 100 -5.38 12.62 0.92
N TRP A 101 -4.53 12.15 0.00
CA TRP A 101 -3.11 12.46 0.02
C TRP A 101 -2.47 12.37 -1.36
N ARG A 102 -1.44 13.19 -1.60
CA ARG A 102 -0.68 13.26 -2.85
C ARG A 102 0.84 13.30 -2.55
N GLY A 103 1.59 12.47 -3.26
CA GLY A 103 3.05 12.35 -3.20
C GLY A 103 3.78 13.04 -4.38
N PRO A 104 5.04 12.65 -4.68
CA PRO A 104 5.80 11.56 -4.04
C PRO A 104 6.39 11.96 -2.68
N GLY A 105 6.35 11.06 -1.70
CA GLY A 105 6.98 11.28 -0.40
C GLY A 105 6.43 10.39 0.72
N PRO A 106 7.04 10.39 1.92
CA PRO A 106 6.52 9.64 3.05
C PRO A 106 5.22 10.27 3.55
N TYR A 107 4.15 9.49 3.55
CA TYR A 107 2.99 9.76 4.38
C TYR A 107 3.38 9.58 5.86
N ARG A 108 3.13 10.60 6.70
CA ARG A 108 3.39 10.58 8.16
C ARG A 108 2.14 10.21 8.92
#